data_AF-A0A1Z9GZL7-F1
#
_entry.id   AF-A0A1Z9GZL7-F1
#
_cell.length_a   1.000
_cell.length_b   1.000
_cell.length_c   1.000
_cell.angle_alpha   90.00
_cell.angle_beta   90.00
_cell.angle_gamma   90.00
#
_symmetry.space_group_name_H-M   'P 1'
#
loop_
_entity.id
_entity.type
_entity.pdbx_description
1 polymer ?
#
loop_
_entity_poly.entity_id
_entity_poly.type
_entity_poly.pdbx_seq_one_letter_code
_entity_poly.pdbx_strand_id
1 'polypeptide(L)'
;MLITDLKTPCRLCKGSGFEAGYDEYGSLQSRLQKNCSQCLGKGYLLTELGREIWELLQPMVQDLVREELQERQAFPKQFRSGS
;
A
#
# COMPACT_ATOMS: atom_id res chain seq x y z
N MET A 1 -18.40 4.93 -12.66
CA MET A 1 -17.45 5.26 -11.60
C MET A 1 -16.08 4.75 -12.02
N LEU A 2 -15.17 5.65 -12.33
CA LEU A 2 -13.79 5.33 -12.69
C LEU A 2 -12.97 5.18 -11.40
N ILE A 3 -11.89 4.40 -11.48
CA ILE A 3 -10.94 4.29 -10.35
C ILE A 3 -10.42 5.67 -9.90
N THR A 4 -10.36 6.64 -10.81
CA THR A 4 -10.00 8.04 -10.52
C THR A 4 -10.98 8.76 -9.60
N ASP A 5 -12.23 8.29 -9.51
CA ASP A 5 -13.24 8.88 -8.63
C ASP A 5 -12.96 8.56 -7.15
N LEU A 6 -12.18 7.50 -6.89
CA LEU A 6 -11.88 7.00 -5.54
C LEU A 6 -10.46 7.36 -5.09
N LYS A 7 -9.55 7.61 -6.02
CA LYS A 7 -8.15 7.92 -5.72
C LYS A 7 -7.58 8.99 -6.63
N THR A 8 -6.80 9.87 -6.04
CA THR A 8 -6.00 10.86 -6.77
C THR A 8 -4.52 10.57 -6.59
N PRO A 9 -3.69 10.70 -7.64
CA PRO A 9 -2.23 10.61 -7.51
C PRO A 9 -1.73 11.56 -6.41
N CYS A 10 -0.83 11.07 -5.56
CA CYS A 10 -0.21 11.91 -4.55
C CYS A 10 0.62 12.99 -5.25
N ARG A 11 0.33 14.27 -4.96
CA ARG A 11 1.00 15.40 -5.62
C ARG A 11 2.47 15.50 -5.25
N LEU A 12 2.82 15.17 -4.01
CA LEU A 12 4.20 15.27 -3.52
C LEU A 12 5.14 14.31 -4.26
N CYS A 13 4.75 13.03 -4.38
CA CYS A 13 5.55 12.02 -5.08
C CYS A 13 5.13 11.77 -6.53
N LYS A 14 4.17 12.55 -7.05
CA LYS A 14 3.61 12.43 -8.41
C LYS A 14 3.19 11.01 -8.78
N GLY A 15 2.64 10.27 -7.82
CA GLY A 15 2.21 8.89 -8.04
C GLY A 15 3.25 7.80 -7.74
N SER A 16 4.52 8.15 -7.52
CA SER A 16 5.59 7.16 -7.36
C SER A 16 5.48 6.37 -6.04
N GLY A 17 4.90 6.98 -5.00
CA GLY A 17 4.89 6.44 -3.64
C GLY A 17 6.15 6.80 -2.83
N PHE A 18 7.17 7.40 -3.45
CA PHE A 18 8.47 7.59 -2.82
C PHE A 18 9.00 9.02 -2.95
N GLU A 19 9.79 9.43 -1.97
CA GLU A 19 10.61 10.64 -2.00
C GLU A 19 12.06 10.27 -2.32
N ALA A 20 12.67 11.07 -3.19
CA ALA A 20 14.07 10.93 -3.57
C ALA A 20 14.97 11.14 -2.34
N GLY A 21 15.89 10.20 -2.10
CA GLY A 21 16.89 10.33 -1.05
C GLY A 21 18.16 10.97 -1.59
N TYR A 22 18.71 11.92 -0.86
CA TYR A 22 19.95 12.62 -1.20
C TYR A 22 20.97 12.44 -0.08
N ASP A 23 22.25 12.34 -0.44
CA ASP A 23 23.35 12.39 0.53
C ASP A 23 23.74 13.84 0.89
N GLU A 24 24.74 13.98 1.76
CA GLU A 24 25.23 15.28 2.26
C GLU A 24 25.80 16.19 1.16
N TYR A 25 26.12 15.63 -0.01
CA TYR A 25 26.61 16.36 -1.18
C TYR A 25 25.50 16.64 -2.21
N GLY A 26 24.25 16.28 -1.91
CA GLY A 26 23.11 16.47 -2.80
C GLY A 26 23.05 15.46 -3.96
N SER A 27 23.80 14.37 -3.90
CA SER A 27 23.71 13.31 -4.92
C SER A 27 22.53 12.39 -4.63
N LEU A 28 21.79 12.02 -5.69
CA LEU A 28 20.65 11.11 -5.59
C LEU A 28 21.13 9.70 -5.23
N GLN A 29 20.61 9.14 -4.16
CA GLN A 29 20.93 7.80 -3.69
C GLN A 29 19.65 6.96 -3.60
N SER A 30 19.52 5.94 -4.45
CA SER A 30 18.35 5.05 -4.46
C SER A 30 18.13 4.33 -3.13
N ARG A 31 19.21 4.00 -2.41
CA ARG A 31 19.15 3.37 -1.08
C ARG A 31 18.60 4.30 0.01
N LEU A 32 18.65 5.62 -0.20
CA LEU A 32 18.11 6.62 0.72
C LEU A 32 16.66 6.98 0.40
N GLN A 33 16.06 6.34 -0.62
CA GLN A 33 14.66 6.52 -0.97
C GLN A 33 13.79 6.16 0.23
N LYS A 34 12.85 7.06 0.54
CA LYS A 34 11.89 6.86 1.63
C LYS A 34 10.49 6.81 1.07
N ASN A 35 9.61 6.13 1.80
CA ASN A 35 8.18 6.23 1.53
C ASN A 35 7.79 7.70 1.59
N CYS A 36 7.00 8.14 0.60
CA CYS A 36 6.47 9.49 0.59
C CYS A 36 5.67 9.73 1.86
N SER A 37 6.04 10.77 2.60
CA SER A 37 5.46 11.15 3.88
C SER A 37 3.95 11.39 3.79
N GLN A 38 3.47 11.89 2.65
CA GLN A 38 2.06 12.21 2.45
C GLN A 38 1.18 10.99 2.15
N CYS A 39 1.65 10.07 1.29
CA CYS A 39 0.85 8.90 0.88
C CYS A 39 1.32 7.58 1.51
N LEU A 40 2.32 7.65 2.38
CA LEU A 40 2.88 6.51 3.12
C LEU A 40 3.26 5.33 2.21
N GLY A 41 3.85 5.62 1.05
CA GLY A 41 4.25 4.59 0.08
C GLY A 41 3.18 4.21 -0.94
N LYS A 42 1.91 4.63 -0.77
CA LYS A 42 0.80 4.16 -1.63
C LYS A 42 0.80 4.78 -3.03
N GLY A 43 1.42 5.95 -3.21
CA GLY A 43 1.41 6.70 -4.47
C GLY A 43 0.10 7.45 -4.75
N TYR A 44 -0.95 7.24 -3.96
CA TYR A 44 -2.23 7.93 -4.09
C TYR A 44 -2.79 8.33 -2.73
N LEU A 45 -3.73 9.26 -2.75
CA LEU A 45 -4.62 9.58 -1.65
C LEU A 45 -6.05 9.23 -2.05
N LEU A 46 -6.86 8.78 -1.10
CA LEU A 46 -8.28 8.58 -1.33
C LEU A 46 -8.97 9.94 -1.48
N THR A 47 -9.89 10.02 -2.45
CA THR A 47 -10.87 11.11 -2.49
C THR A 47 -11.81 11.00 -1.28
N GLU A 48 -12.69 11.98 -1.10
CA GLU A 48 -13.74 11.91 -0.09
C GLU A 48 -14.62 10.67 -0.29
N LEU A 49 -15.18 10.50 -1.49
CA LEU A 49 -15.92 9.29 -1.87
C LEU A 49 -15.11 8.00 -1.66
N GLY A 50 -13.82 8.01 -1.99
CA GLY A 50 -12.93 6.87 -1.76
C GLY A 50 -12.77 6.52 -0.28
N ARG A 51 -12.75 7.52 0.61
CA ARG A 51 -12.71 7.29 2.07
C ARG A 51 -14.02 6.74 2.58
N GLU A 52 -15.16 7.32 2.17
CA GLU A 52 -16.49 6.85 2.59
C GLU A 52 -16.73 5.39 2.21
N ILE A 53 -16.38 5.03 0.96
CA ILE A 53 -16.48 3.64 0.50
C ILE A 53 -15.52 2.73 1.27
N TRP A 54 -14.30 3.20 1.53
CA TRP A 54 -13.34 2.41 2.31
C TRP A 54 -13.84 2.15 3.73
N GLU A 55 -14.38 3.17 4.40
CA GLU A 55 -14.94 3.04 5.75
C GLU A 55 -16.11 2.05 5.81
N LEU A 56 -16.96 2.05 4.78
CA LEU A 56 -18.06 1.09 4.65
C LEU A 56 -17.55 -0.35 4.47
N LEU A 57 -16.52 -0.55 3.66
CA LEU A 57 -16.02 -1.88 3.29
C LEU A 57 -14.97 -2.43 4.27
N GLN A 58 -14.27 -1.57 5.00
CA GLN A 58 -13.13 -1.94 5.83
C GLN A 58 -13.44 -3.07 6.82
N PRO A 59 -14.59 -3.10 7.53
CA PRO A 59 -14.90 -4.19 8.46
C PRO A 59 -14.99 -5.54 7.74
N MET A 60 -15.69 -5.60 6.61
CA MET A 60 -15.84 -6.82 5.82
C MET A 60 -14.49 -7.30 5.28
N VAL A 61 -13.64 -6.38 4.81
CA VAL A 61 -12.29 -6.71 4.34
C VAL A 61 -11.44 -7.26 5.49
N GLN A 62 -11.55 -6.69 6.70
CA GLN A 62 -10.81 -7.18 7.86
C GLN A 62 -11.25 -8.59 8.28
N ASP A 63 -12.54 -8.88 8.21
CA ASP A 63 -13.05 -10.22 8.50
C ASP A 63 -12.52 -11.24 7.48
N LEU A 64 -12.59 -10.92 6.18
CA LEU A 64 -12.02 -11.77 5.11
C LEU A 64 -10.51 -12.01 5.29
N VAL A 65 -9.75 -10.96 5.64
CA VAL A 65 -8.31 -11.10 5.91
C VAL A 65 -8.06 -11.99 7.13
N ARG A 66 -8.88 -11.88 8.18
CA ARG A 66 -8.77 -12.71 9.37
C ARG A 66 -9.05 -14.18 9.05
N GLU A 67 -10.11 -14.46 8.31
CA GLU A 67 -10.48 -15.81 7.87
C GLU A 67 -9.36 -16.44 7.06
N GLU A 68 -8.84 -15.76 6.03
CA GLU A 68 -7.72 -16.24 5.20
C GLU A 68 -6.45 -16.51 6.05
N LEU A 69 -6.13 -15.63 7.00
CA LEU A 69 -4.99 -15.83 7.90
C LEU A 69 -5.17 -17.05 8.81
N GLN A 70 -6.39 -17.29 9.30
CA GLN A 70 -6.70 -18.46 10.13
C GLN A 70 -6.69 -19.76 9.32
N GLU A 71 -7.23 -19.77 8.10
CA GLU A 71 -7.18 -20.93 7.20
C GLU A 71 -5.73 -21.32 6.85
N ARG A 72 -4.87 -20.33 6.58
CA ARG A 72 -3.44 -20.55 6.35
C ARG A 72 -2.68 -21.08 7.55
N GLN A 73 -3.12 -20.74 8.76
CA GLN A 73 -2.55 -21.26 10.01
C GLN A 73 -3.09 -22.67 10.33
N ALA A 74 -4.35 -22.95 9.99
CA ALA A 74 -4.97 -24.27 10.17
C ALA A 74 -4.41 -25.32 9.20
N PHE A 75 -3.97 -24.90 8.01
CA PHE A 75 -3.29 -25.75 7.04
C PHE A 75 -1.95 -25.15 6.63
N PRO A 76 -0.88 -25.31 7.45
CA PRO A 76 0.46 -24.98 7.00
C PRO A 76 0.74 -25.86 5.78
N LYS A 77 0.88 -25.24 4.60
CA LYS A 77 1.30 -25.94 3.39
C LYS A 77 2.57 -26.72 3.73
N GLN A 78 2.45 -28.04 3.87
CA GLN A 78 3.59 -28.94 3.91
C GLN A 78 4.32 -28.73 2.60
N PHE A 79 5.37 -27.90 2.62
CA PHE A 79 6.36 -27.89 1.57
C PHE A 79 6.99 -29.29 1.58
N ARG A 80 6.49 -30.15 0.69
CA ARG A 80 7.23 -31.32 0.23
C ARG A 80 8.50 -30.79 -0.43
N SER A 81 9.58 -30.73 0.33
CA SER A 81 10.93 -30.74 -0.21
C SER A 81 11.16 -32.11 -0.85
N GLY A 82 10.80 -32.23 -2.12
CA GLY A 82 11.22 -33.32 -2.98
C GLY A 82 12.43 -32.87 -3.79
N SER A 83 13.44 -33.74 -3.78
CA SER A 83 14.70 -33.75 -4.57
C SER A 83 15.92 -33.18 -3.87
#